data_AF-A0A940J1S8-F1
#
_entry.id   AF-A0A940J1S8-F1
#
_cell.length_a   1.000
_cell.length_b   1.000
_cell.length_c   1.000
_cell.angle_alpha   90.00
_cell.angle_beta   90.00
_cell.angle_gamma   90.00
#
_symmetry.space_group_name_H-M   'P 1'
#
loop_
_entity.id
_entity.type
_entity.pdbx_description
1 polymer ?
#
loop_
_entity_poly.entity_id
_entity_poly.type
_entity_poly.pdbx_seq_one_letter_code
_entity_poly.pdbx_strand_id
1 'polypeptide(L)'
;MQAPSPTRSIWSRFWSPSGMLERIPTDADAREAEDIVYRNDLWLKTYMDMYILRWGGLFLGSLVLAVLTYNDGIPMVFNAAFAALSVFALAGLAVMIRTYRRAAAAVLKRLPPRKG
;
A
#
# COMPACT_ATOMS: atom_id res chain seq x y z
N MET A 1 -19.85 13.03 -23.87
CA MET A 1 -20.24 12.57 -22.52
C MET A 1 -19.50 11.26 -22.25
N GLN A 2 -18.49 11.26 -21.38
CA GLN A 2 -17.79 10.02 -20.99
C GLN A 2 -18.68 9.24 -20.02
N ALA A 3 -18.98 7.98 -20.34
CA ALA A 3 -19.70 7.08 -19.46
C ALA A 3 -18.94 6.95 -18.12
N PRO A 4 -19.64 6.89 -16.96
CA PRO A 4 -18.99 6.68 -15.69
C PRO A 4 -18.21 5.36 -15.72
N SER A 5 -16.90 5.43 -15.50
CA SER A 5 -16.04 4.26 -15.32
C SER A 5 -16.66 3.31 -14.28
N PRO A 6 -16.71 1.98 -14.52
CA PRO A 6 -17.26 1.03 -13.57
C PRO A 6 -16.61 1.22 -12.20
N THR A 7 -17.44 1.35 -11.17
CA THR A 7 -17.01 1.64 -9.80
C THR A 7 -16.21 0.45 -9.27
N ARG A 8 -14.88 0.51 -9.38
CA ARG A 8 -13.97 -0.50 -8.80
C ARG A 8 -14.27 -0.68 -7.31
N SER A 9 -14.41 -1.93 -6.86
CA SER A 9 -14.68 -2.28 -5.46
C SER A 9 -13.61 -1.69 -4.53
N ILE A 10 -13.98 -1.41 -3.27
CA ILE A 10 -13.06 -0.88 -2.25
C ILE A 10 -11.83 -1.80 -2.12
N TRP A 11 -12.04 -3.11 -2.18
CA TRP A 11 -10.96 -4.10 -2.16
C TRP A 11 -10.04 -4.03 -3.38
N SER A 12 -10.58 -3.84 -4.58
CA SER A 12 -9.75 -3.66 -5.77
C SER A 12 -8.94 -2.37 -5.72
N ARG A 13 -9.49 -1.28 -5.15
CA ARG A 13 -8.79 -0.02 -4.92
C ARG A 13 -7.68 -0.18 -3.87
N PHE A 14 -7.97 -0.94 -2.82
CA PHE A 14 -7.04 -1.27 -1.75
C PHE A 14 -5.81 -2.03 -2.25
N TRP A 15 -6.01 -3.00 -3.16
CA TRP A 15 -4.91 -3.80 -3.71
C TRP A 15 -4.33 -3.25 -5.03
N SER A 16 -4.91 -2.19 -5.60
CA SER A 16 -4.47 -1.58 -6.86
C SER A 16 -4.33 -0.07 -6.73
N PRO A 17 -3.26 0.41 -6.05
CA PRO A 17 -2.98 1.85 -5.92
C PRO A 17 -2.76 2.51 -7.30
N SER A 18 -2.30 1.76 -8.30
CA SER A 18 -2.14 2.24 -9.67
C SER A 18 -3.45 2.67 -10.35
N GLY A 19 -4.60 2.20 -9.86
CA GLY A 19 -5.92 2.60 -10.37
C GLY A 19 -6.38 3.99 -9.92
N MET A 20 -5.75 4.55 -8.89
CA MET A 20 -6.03 5.88 -8.36
C MET A 20 -5.04 6.94 -8.85
N LEU A 21 -3.96 6.52 -9.52
CA LEU A 21 -3.03 7.44 -10.15
C LEU A 21 -3.73 8.24 -11.24
N GLU A 22 -3.53 9.54 -11.20
CA GLU A 22 -3.98 10.46 -12.22
C GLU A 22 -3.31 10.11 -13.56
N ARG A 23 -4.11 10.11 -14.63
CA ARG A 23 -3.60 9.87 -15.98
C ARG A 23 -2.98 11.14 -16.50
N ILE A 24 -1.78 11.04 -17.08
CA ILE A 24 -1.17 12.13 -17.82
C ILE A 24 -1.91 12.23 -19.17
N PRO A 25 -2.55 13.38 -19.48
CA PRO A 25 -3.16 13.61 -20.78
C PRO A 25 -2.11 13.48 -21.90
N THR A 26 -2.51 12.99 -23.08
CA THR A 26 -1.59 12.84 -24.22
C THR A 26 -1.15 14.17 -24.83
N ASP A 27 -1.90 15.22 -24.54
CA ASP A 27 -1.71 16.60 -24.97
C ASP A 27 -1.10 17.50 -23.87
N ALA A 28 -0.82 16.95 -22.69
CA ALA A 28 -0.23 17.69 -21.59
C ALA A 28 1.16 18.22 -21.96
N ASP A 29 1.44 19.46 -21.57
CA ASP A 29 2.77 20.03 -21.71
C ASP A 29 3.77 19.34 -20.73
N ALA A 30 5.06 19.58 -20.93
CA ALA A 30 6.10 18.93 -20.12
C ALA A 30 6.00 19.28 -18.62
N ARG A 31 5.54 20.50 -18.29
CA ARG A 31 5.42 20.99 -16.92
C ARG A 31 4.18 20.42 -16.23
N GLU A 32 3.07 20.33 -16.94
CA GLU A 32 1.85 19.68 -16.50
C GLU A 32 2.08 18.17 -16.26
N ALA A 33 2.80 17.51 -17.18
CA ALA A 33 3.17 16.11 -17.01
C ALA A 33 4.05 15.88 -15.77
N GLU A 34 5.04 16.76 -15.51
CA GLU A 34 5.86 16.71 -14.29
C GLU A 34 5.06 16.92 -13.01
N ASP A 35 4.13 17.88 -12.99
CA ASP A 35 3.28 18.15 -11.82
C ASP A 35 2.35 16.96 -11.51
N ILE A 36 1.75 16.35 -12.54
CA ILE A 36 0.93 15.13 -12.40
C ILE A 36 1.77 13.98 -11.83
N VAL A 37 3.02 13.81 -12.29
CA VAL A 37 3.93 12.79 -11.75
C VAL A 37 4.25 13.06 -10.29
N TYR A 38 4.56 14.30 -9.92
CA TYR A 38 4.85 14.68 -8.54
C TYR A 38 3.67 14.39 -7.61
N ARG A 39 2.45 14.78 -8.00
CA ARG A 39 1.22 14.48 -7.23
C ARG A 39 0.99 12.98 -7.09
N ASN A 40 1.19 12.22 -8.17
CA ASN A 40 1.06 10.77 -8.16
C ASN A 40 2.06 10.08 -7.24
N ASP A 41 3.32 10.54 -7.21
CA ASP A 41 4.35 10.01 -6.32
C ASP A 41 4.04 10.32 -4.85
N LEU A 42 3.64 11.56 -4.57
CA LEU A 42 3.28 12.00 -3.21
C LEU A 42 2.05 11.25 -2.68
N TRP A 43 1.05 11.02 -3.54
CA TRP A 43 -0.12 10.21 -3.22
C TRP A 43 0.27 8.75 -2.94
N LEU A 44 1.09 8.15 -3.81
CA LEU A 44 1.52 6.76 -3.65
C LEU A 44 2.34 6.57 -2.36
N LYS A 45 3.26 7.50 -2.07
CA LYS A 45 4.06 7.48 -0.84
C LYS A 45 3.19 7.60 0.40
N THR A 46 2.33 8.61 0.46
CA THR A 46 1.44 8.84 1.62
C THR A 46 0.49 7.66 1.85
N TYR A 47 -0.06 7.11 0.77
CA TYR A 47 -0.88 5.91 0.83
C TYR A 47 -0.09 4.75 1.45
N MET A 48 1.13 4.51 0.99
CA MET A 48 1.95 3.40 1.45
C MET A 48 2.41 3.55 2.90
N ASP A 49 2.81 4.76 3.31
CA ASP A 49 3.20 5.02 4.69
C ASP A 49 2.06 4.67 5.65
N MET A 50 0.82 5.05 5.34
CA MET A 50 -0.35 4.69 6.14
C MET A 50 -0.54 3.17 6.26
N TYR A 51 -0.36 2.42 5.17
CA TYR A 51 -0.53 0.96 5.19
C TYR A 51 0.62 0.23 5.87
N ILE A 52 1.85 0.67 5.65
CA ILE A 52 3.03 0.14 6.34
C ILE A 52 2.89 0.37 7.84
N LEU A 53 2.47 1.56 8.28
CA LEU A 53 2.21 1.85 9.69
C LEU A 53 1.08 0.99 10.25
N ARG A 54 -0.01 0.79 9.50
CA ARG A 54 -1.12 -0.06 9.93
C ARG A 54 -0.72 -1.52 10.12
N TRP A 55 -0.05 -2.11 9.13
CA TRP A 55 0.40 -3.51 9.19
C TRP A 55 1.56 -3.71 10.16
N GLY A 56 2.51 -2.76 10.20
CA GLY A 56 3.60 -2.76 11.17
C GLY A 56 3.12 -2.59 12.61
N GLY A 57 2.13 -1.72 12.85
CA GLY A 57 1.49 -1.55 14.14
C GLY A 57 0.71 -2.79 14.56
N LEU A 58 -0.04 -3.40 13.65
CA LEU A 58 -0.73 -4.68 13.91
C LEU A 58 0.29 -5.77 14.28
N PHE A 59 1.39 -5.88 13.52
CA PHE A 59 2.46 -6.85 13.76
C PHE A 59 3.12 -6.65 15.12
N LEU A 60 3.58 -5.44 15.43
CA LEU A 60 4.23 -5.14 16.71
C LEU A 60 3.26 -5.33 17.88
N GLY A 61 2.02 -4.85 17.75
CA GLY A 61 1.00 -5.00 18.77
C GLY A 61 0.66 -6.47 19.05
N SER A 62 0.42 -7.27 18.01
CA SER A 62 0.15 -8.69 18.18
C SER A 62 1.35 -9.47 18.72
N LEU A 63 2.58 -9.07 18.34
CA LEU A 63 3.80 -9.68 18.85
C LEU A 63 3.99 -9.39 20.34
N VAL A 64 3.78 -8.14 20.76
CA VAL A 64 3.82 -7.75 22.18
C VAL A 64 2.77 -8.53 22.97
N LEU A 65 1.53 -8.64 22.46
CA LEU A 65 0.49 -9.43 23.11
C LEU A 65 0.87 -10.92 23.21
N ALA A 66 1.45 -11.50 22.16
CA ALA A 66 1.94 -12.88 22.19
C ALA A 66 3.00 -13.08 23.29
N VAL A 67 3.95 -12.16 23.43
CA VAL A 67 4.98 -12.20 24.49
C VAL A 67 4.36 -12.06 25.88
N LEU A 68 3.45 -11.10 26.08
CA LEU A 68 2.80 -10.87 27.37
C LEU A 68 1.90 -12.03 27.80
N THR A 69 1.32 -12.75 26.84
CA THR A 69 0.42 -13.88 27.09
C THR A 69 1.13 -15.23 27.18
N TYR A 70 2.46 -15.25 27.12
CA TYR A 70 3.26 -16.47 27.20
C TYR A 70 3.35 -17.05 28.63
N ASN A 71 3.02 -16.28 29.67
CA ASN A 71 3.06 -16.76 31.05
C ASN A 71 1.88 -17.69 31.41
N ASP A 72 2.13 -18.62 32.34
CA ASP A 72 1.27 -19.76 32.74
C ASP A 72 -0.18 -19.43 33.18
N GLY A 73 -0.50 -18.15 33.37
CA GLY A 73 -1.84 -17.70 33.76
C GLY A 73 -2.82 -17.49 32.60
N ILE A 74 -2.35 -17.46 31.34
CA ILE A 74 -3.20 -17.19 30.18
C ILE A 74 -3.41 -18.45 29.34
N PRO A 75 -4.66 -18.79 28.95
CA PRO A 75 -4.92 -19.95 28.11
C PRO A 75 -4.11 -19.92 26.80
N MET A 76 -3.47 -21.05 26.47
CA MET A 76 -2.60 -21.21 25.29
C MET A 76 -3.26 -20.77 23.97
N VAL A 77 -4.59 -20.84 23.88
CA VAL A 77 -5.36 -20.39 22.72
C VAL A 77 -5.15 -18.90 22.41
N PHE A 78 -4.97 -18.05 23.43
CA PHE A 78 -4.70 -16.62 23.24
C PHE A 78 -3.30 -16.39 22.69
N ASN A 79 -2.30 -17.06 23.26
CA ASN A 79 -0.93 -16.98 22.76
C ASN A 79 -0.86 -17.43 21.28
N ALA A 80 -1.47 -18.56 20.94
CA ALA A 80 -1.55 -19.06 19.57
C ALA A 80 -2.26 -18.08 18.63
N ALA A 81 -3.36 -17.45 19.09
CA ALA A 81 -4.08 -16.45 18.31
C ALA A 81 -3.25 -15.19 18.04
N PHE A 82 -2.54 -14.65 19.04
CA PHE A 82 -1.68 -13.48 18.86
C PHE A 82 -0.44 -13.79 18.00
N ALA A 83 0.12 -14.99 18.13
CA ALA A 83 1.20 -15.46 17.26
C ALA A 83 0.72 -15.57 15.80
N ALA A 84 -0.44 -16.18 15.56
CA ALA A 84 -1.04 -16.28 14.23
C ALA A 84 -1.34 -14.88 13.64
N LEU A 85 -1.86 -13.95 14.45
CA LEU A 85 -2.10 -12.58 14.02
C LEU A 85 -0.80 -11.86 13.65
N SER A 86 0.29 -12.13 14.35
CA SER A 86 1.62 -11.59 14.04
C SER A 86 2.13 -12.10 12.69
N VAL A 87 2.03 -13.40 12.44
CA VAL A 87 2.41 -13.97 11.13
C VAL A 87 1.56 -13.38 10.01
N PHE A 88 0.25 -13.24 10.24
CA PHE A 88 -0.67 -12.63 9.28
C PHE A 88 -0.32 -11.17 9.01
N ALA A 89 -0.02 -10.39 10.05
CA ALA A 89 0.36 -8.99 9.92
C ALA A 89 1.68 -8.82 9.15
N LEU A 90 2.65 -9.68 9.41
CA LEU A 90 3.92 -9.73 8.68
C LEU A 90 3.72 -10.07 7.19
N ALA A 91 2.86 -11.03 6.90
CA ALA A 91 2.49 -11.36 5.52
C ALA A 91 1.80 -10.18 4.82
N GLY A 92 0.87 -9.49 5.51
CA GLY A 92 0.23 -8.27 5.02
C GLY A 92 1.24 -7.17 4.69
N LEU A 93 2.22 -6.94 5.57
CA LEU A 93 3.31 -5.99 5.36
C LEU A 93 4.13 -6.34 4.10
N ALA A 94 4.52 -7.61 3.94
CA ALA A 94 5.28 -8.07 2.79
C ALA A 94 4.51 -7.88 1.46
N VAL A 95 3.21 -8.18 1.45
CA VAL A 95 2.35 -7.96 0.28
C VAL A 95 2.24 -6.47 -0.06
N MET A 96 2.13 -5.60 0.95
CA MET A 96 2.07 -4.15 0.72
C MET A 96 3.37 -3.61 0.14
N ILE A 97 4.52 -4.01 0.67
CA ILE A 97 5.83 -3.64 0.12
C ILE A 97 5.96 -4.10 -1.34
N ARG A 98 5.51 -5.32 -1.66
CA ARG A 98 5.54 -5.83 -3.03
C ARG A 98 4.62 -5.04 -3.97
N THR A 99 3.43 -4.70 -3.51
CA THR A 99 2.45 -3.90 -4.27
C THR A 99 2.98 -2.49 -4.53
N TYR A 100 3.62 -1.87 -3.53
CA TYR A 100 4.32 -0.60 -3.68
C TYR A 100 5.40 -0.67 -4.76
N ARG A 101 6.32 -1.62 -4.67
CA ARG A 101 7.41 -1.76 -5.65
C ARG A 101 6.88 -1.90 -7.07
N ARG A 102 5.77 -2.62 -7.24
CA ARG A 102 5.08 -2.74 -8.54
C ARG A 102 4.46 -1.42 -9.01
N ALA A 103 3.83 -0.67 -8.11
CA ALA A 103 3.21 0.62 -8.43
C ALA A 103 4.26 1.70 -8.74
N ALA A 104 5.33 1.80 -7.95
CA ALA A 104 6.44 2.72 -8.17
C ALA A 104 7.13 2.45 -9.52
N ALA A 105 7.36 1.17 -9.86
CA ALA A 105 7.89 0.80 -11.16
C ALA A 105 6.95 1.20 -12.33
N ALA A 106 5.63 1.19 -12.11
CA ALA A 106 4.66 1.62 -13.11
C ALA A 106 4.63 3.13 -13.30
N VAL A 107 4.85 3.91 -12.23
CA VAL A 107 5.00 5.38 -12.29
C VAL A 107 6.27 5.73 -13.08
N LEU A 108 7.41 5.12 -12.74
CA LEU A 108 8.68 5.33 -13.45
C LEU A 108 8.61 5.01 -14.94
N LYS A 109 7.88 3.95 -15.33
CA LYS A 109 7.69 3.58 -16.75
C LYS A 109 6.85 4.58 -17.55
N ARG A 110 6.08 5.45 -16.90
CA ARG A 110 5.25 6.47 -17.57
C ARG A 110 6.01 7.77 -17.85
N LEU A 111 7.27 7.87 -17.41
CA LEU A 111 8.13 9.00 -17.71
C LEU A 111 8.54 8.95 -19.19
N PRO A 112 8.35 10.03 -19.98
CA PRO A 112 9.00 10.14 -21.27
C PRO A 112 10.54 10.10 -21.08
N PRO A 113 11.30 9.60 -22.06
CA PRO A 113 12.76 9.65 -21.98
C PRO A 113 13.19 11.11 -21.83
N ARG A 114 14.02 11.37 -20.82
CA ARG A 114 14.63 12.69 -20.57
C ARG A 114 15.39 13.07 -21.85
N LYS A 115 14.85 14.00 -22.63
CA LYS A 115 15.59 14.60 -23.75
C LYS A 115 16.69 15.45 -23.12
N GLY A 116 17.92 14.96 -23.22
CA GLY A 116 19.13 15.75 -22.97
C GLY A 116 19.36 16.76 -24.08
#